data_AF-A0A8S3QEU3-F1
#
_entry.id   AF-A0A8S3QEU3-F1
#
_cell.length_a   1.000
_cell.length_b   1.000
_cell.length_c   1.000
_cell.angle_alpha   90.00
_cell.angle_beta   90.00
_cell.angle_gamma   90.00
#
_symmetry.space_group_name_H-M   'P 1'
#
loop_
_entity.id
_entity.type
_entity.pdbx_description
1 polymer ?
#
loop_
_entity_poly.entity_id
_entity_poly.type
_entity_poly.pdbx_seq_one_letter_code
_entity_poly.pdbx_strand_id
1 'polypeptide(L)'
;MLSKIEHEDRKRTRQGRETTDVEWVENTADETDEITSSLKNGIKLNNVFIIGISGPSNSGKTSLTSCLKKSLPGSAHICQDDYFHPPGDDRLTWIPEVQHHNWEGNVFFIRHGFYGQRCKKIKEIFMEEVQDKPSILLVEGFTIFNYGPLNELFDKRYFLVTSKETCQQRRLTRDYDPPDVPGYFDKVVWPHYKQTYSEITGRVDINFIKEGMSKEEIFTQVKNDIDIYLESL
;
A
#
# COMPACT_ATOMS: atom_id res chain seq x y z
N MET A 1 41.81 -38.08 33.22
CA MET A 1 40.82 -37.24 33.92
C MET A 1 41.01 -35.81 33.43
N LEU A 2 40.12 -35.35 32.51
CA LEU A 2 39.77 -33.96 32.16
C LEU A 2 40.91 -32.97 31.81
N SER A 3 41.21 -32.73 30.52
CA SER A 3 40.57 -31.79 29.57
C SER A 3 40.87 -30.31 29.82
N LYS A 4 41.57 -29.66 28.87
CA LYS A 4 41.33 -28.26 28.45
C LYS A 4 41.98 -28.02 27.09
N ILE A 5 41.14 -27.65 26.14
CA ILE A 5 41.46 -27.21 24.78
C ILE A 5 41.62 -25.69 24.87
N GLU A 6 42.77 -25.16 24.44
CA GLU A 6 42.97 -23.72 24.21
C GLU A 6 43.06 -23.47 22.70
N HIS A 7 42.30 -22.46 22.26
CA HIS A 7 42.14 -22.01 20.90
C HIS A 7 43.38 -21.29 20.37
N GLU A 8 43.86 -21.69 19.19
CA GLU A 8 44.84 -20.93 18.42
C GLU A 8 44.19 -19.72 17.71
N ASP A 9 44.79 -18.56 17.99
CA ASP A 9 44.69 -17.33 17.21
C ASP A 9 45.19 -17.51 15.77
N ARG A 10 44.35 -17.20 14.78
CA ARG A 10 44.82 -16.82 13.43
C ARG A 10 44.09 -15.59 12.91
N LYS A 11 44.80 -14.46 13.01
CA LYS A 11 44.58 -13.23 12.26
C LYS A 11 44.33 -13.52 10.77
N ARG A 12 43.21 -13.04 10.22
CA ARG A 12 43.07 -12.77 8.78
C ARG A 12 42.55 -11.36 8.55
N THR A 13 43.35 -10.66 7.77
CA THR A 13 43.25 -9.30 7.24
C THR A 13 41.89 -9.00 6.59
N ARG A 14 41.32 -7.83 6.93
CA ARG A 14 40.23 -7.18 6.19
C ARG A 14 40.81 -6.59 4.89
N GLN A 15 40.49 -7.21 3.76
CA GLN A 15 40.58 -6.58 2.44
C GLN A 15 39.14 -6.45 1.92
N GLY A 16 38.81 -5.25 1.44
CA GLY A 16 37.47 -4.86 1.02
C GLY A 16 36.92 -5.78 -0.07
N ARG A 17 35.66 -6.20 0.10
CA ARG A 17 34.84 -6.68 -1.00
C ARG A 17 34.00 -5.51 -1.48
N GLU A 18 34.27 -5.11 -2.71
CA GLU A 18 33.34 -4.38 -3.55
C GLU A 18 31.97 -5.07 -3.50
N THR A 19 30.93 -4.26 -3.34
CA THR A 19 29.53 -4.69 -3.29
C THR A 19 29.18 -5.35 -4.61
N THR A 20 29.02 -6.67 -4.57
CA THR A 20 28.50 -7.49 -5.66
C THR A 20 27.08 -7.06 -6.00
N ASP A 21 26.82 -6.96 -7.31
CA ASP A 21 25.51 -6.86 -7.91
C ASP A 21 24.50 -7.77 -7.19
N VAL A 22 23.34 -7.19 -6.85
CA VAL A 22 22.22 -7.94 -6.28
C VAL A 22 21.70 -8.84 -7.40
N GLU A 23 22.02 -10.13 -7.34
CA GLU A 23 21.40 -11.13 -8.22
C GLU A 23 19.89 -11.10 -8.03
N TRP A 24 19.18 -10.75 -9.11
CA TRP A 24 17.74 -10.79 -9.20
C TRP A 24 17.30 -12.26 -9.24
N VAL A 25 16.80 -12.78 -8.12
CA VAL A 25 16.08 -14.05 -8.12
C VAL A 25 14.71 -13.81 -8.77
N GLU A 26 14.61 -14.11 -10.07
CA GLU A 26 13.35 -14.23 -10.80
C GLU A 26 12.57 -15.44 -10.25
N ASN A 27 11.76 -15.22 -9.22
CA ASN A 27 10.70 -16.15 -8.82
C ASN A 27 9.59 -15.34 -8.17
N THR A 28 8.43 -15.19 -8.84
CA THR A 28 7.09 -14.97 -8.24
C THR A 28 5.94 -14.71 -9.24
N ALA A 29 6.17 -14.55 -10.55
CA ALA A 29 5.09 -14.14 -11.49
C ALA A 29 3.93 -15.16 -11.59
N ASP A 30 4.23 -16.45 -11.72
CA ASP A 30 3.20 -17.48 -12.01
C ASP A 30 2.24 -17.73 -10.83
N GLU A 31 2.74 -17.79 -9.59
CA GLU A 31 1.87 -17.98 -8.41
C GLU A 31 0.97 -16.76 -8.13
N THR A 32 1.45 -15.56 -8.46
CA THR A 32 0.66 -14.33 -8.29
C THR A 32 -0.49 -14.25 -9.28
N ASP A 33 -0.31 -14.77 -10.50
CA ASP A 33 -1.34 -14.75 -11.53
C ASP A 33 -2.48 -15.75 -11.22
N GLU A 34 -2.17 -16.93 -10.67
CA GLU A 34 -3.18 -17.91 -10.24
C GLU A 34 -4.06 -17.37 -9.11
N ILE A 35 -3.46 -16.70 -8.11
CA ILE A 35 -4.24 -16.12 -7.01
C ILE A 35 -5.12 -14.97 -7.52
N THR A 36 -4.56 -14.08 -8.33
CA THR A 36 -5.30 -12.95 -8.91
C THR A 36 -6.49 -13.45 -9.71
N SER A 37 -6.29 -14.50 -10.51
CA SER A 37 -7.35 -15.15 -11.27
C SER A 37 -8.41 -15.77 -10.36
N SER A 38 -8.01 -16.45 -9.29
CA SER A 38 -8.92 -17.04 -8.30
C SER A 38 -9.74 -15.98 -7.55
N LEU A 39 -9.10 -14.87 -7.18
CA LEU A 39 -9.75 -13.71 -6.55
C LEU A 39 -10.75 -13.05 -7.49
N LYS A 40 -10.33 -12.71 -8.71
CA LYS A 40 -11.21 -12.13 -9.74
C LYS A 40 -12.42 -13.02 -9.98
N ASN A 41 -12.22 -14.34 -10.08
CA ASN A 41 -13.31 -15.28 -10.26
C ASN A 41 -14.25 -15.31 -9.05
N GLY A 42 -13.72 -15.33 -7.82
CA GLY A 42 -14.55 -15.27 -6.60
C GLY A 42 -15.34 -13.96 -6.47
N ILE A 43 -14.69 -12.83 -6.73
CA ILE A 43 -15.29 -11.47 -6.73
C ILE A 43 -16.40 -11.38 -7.79
N LYS A 44 -16.13 -11.86 -9.02
CA LYS A 44 -17.14 -11.91 -10.09
C LYS A 44 -18.32 -12.83 -9.75
N LEU A 45 -18.08 -13.97 -9.10
CA LEU A 45 -19.15 -14.88 -8.68
C LEU A 45 -20.04 -14.27 -7.60
N ASN A 46 -19.49 -13.36 -6.78
CA ASN A 46 -20.21 -12.69 -5.68
C ASN A 46 -20.74 -11.29 -6.06
N ASN A 47 -20.58 -10.84 -7.33
CA ASN A 47 -20.99 -9.51 -7.79
C ASN A 47 -20.53 -8.35 -6.89
N VAL A 48 -19.24 -8.33 -6.53
CA VAL A 48 -18.66 -7.29 -5.67
C VAL A 48 -17.93 -6.25 -6.52
N PHE A 49 -18.28 -4.98 -6.36
CA PHE A 49 -17.63 -3.83 -6.99
C PHE A 49 -16.53 -3.28 -6.10
N ILE A 50 -15.31 -3.23 -6.61
CA ILE A 50 -14.13 -2.81 -5.84
C ILE A 50 -13.69 -1.42 -6.27
N ILE A 51 -13.72 -0.48 -5.32
CA ILE A 51 -13.35 0.91 -5.53
C ILE A 51 -12.05 1.20 -4.80
N GLY A 52 -11.01 1.58 -5.54
CA GLY A 52 -9.72 1.96 -5.00
C GLY A 52 -9.60 3.47 -4.80
N ILE A 53 -9.13 3.90 -3.63
CA ILE A 53 -8.87 5.31 -3.30
C ILE A 53 -7.42 5.46 -2.84
N SER A 54 -6.59 6.06 -3.68
CA SER A 54 -5.17 6.27 -3.44
C SER A 54 -4.77 7.74 -3.43
N GLY A 55 -3.50 8.02 -3.14
CA GLY A 55 -2.94 9.36 -2.98
C GLY A 55 -1.83 9.41 -1.94
N PRO A 56 -1.03 10.50 -1.89
CA PRO A 56 0.04 10.65 -0.93
C PRO A 56 -0.47 10.60 0.52
N SER A 57 0.46 10.45 1.46
CA SER A 57 0.19 10.65 2.89
C SER A 57 -0.61 11.95 3.11
N ASN A 58 -1.60 11.91 4.01
CA ASN A 58 -2.40 13.08 4.41
C ASN A 58 -3.18 13.78 3.26
N SER A 59 -3.40 13.12 2.11
CA SER A 59 -4.20 13.69 1.02
C SER A 59 -5.70 13.77 1.32
N GLY A 60 -6.21 12.95 2.25
CA GLY A 60 -7.63 12.92 2.63
C GLY A 60 -8.36 11.62 2.31
N LYS A 61 -7.65 10.56 1.89
CA LYS A 61 -8.20 9.24 1.54
C LYS A 61 -9.22 8.74 2.57
N THR A 62 -8.80 8.56 3.81
CA THR A 62 -9.65 8.01 4.90
C THR A 62 -10.89 8.86 5.16
N SER A 63 -10.78 10.17 5.00
CA SER A 63 -11.95 11.06 5.12
C SER A 63 -12.93 10.84 3.97
N LEU A 64 -12.46 10.77 2.72
CA LEU A 64 -13.30 10.48 1.55
C LEU A 64 -13.96 9.10 1.67
N THR A 65 -13.17 8.06 1.98
CA THR A 65 -13.64 6.68 2.15
C THR A 65 -14.68 6.59 3.26
N SER A 66 -14.49 7.30 4.39
CA SER A 66 -15.48 7.35 5.47
C SER A 66 -16.79 8.01 5.05
N CYS A 67 -16.74 9.06 4.22
CA CYS A 67 -17.94 9.69 3.69
C CYS A 67 -18.67 8.78 2.69
N LEU A 68 -17.94 8.11 1.80
CA LEU A 68 -18.49 7.15 0.84
C LEU A 68 -19.13 5.95 1.54
N LYS A 69 -18.47 5.39 2.57
CA LYS A 69 -19.03 4.28 3.36
C LYS A 69 -20.38 4.63 3.99
N LYS A 70 -20.56 5.88 4.43
CA LYS A 70 -21.84 6.38 4.97
C LYS A 70 -22.92 6.54 3.91
N SER A 71 -22.55 6.87 2.66
CA SER A 71 -23.49 7.12 1.57
C SER A 71 -23.76 5.91 0.68
N LEU A 72 -22.96 4.85 0.80
CA LEU A 72 -23.09 3.58 0.08
C LEU A 72 -23.45 2.48 1.10
N PRO A 73 -24.75 2.29 1.41
CA PRO A 73 -25.17 1.29 2.39
C PRO A 73 -24.77 -0.11 1.94
N GLY A 74 -24.32 -0.92 2.90
CA GLY A 74 -23.82 -2.26 2.62
C GLY A 74 -22.35 -2.32 2.19
N SER A 75 -21.65 -1.18 2.03
CA SER A 75 -20.23 -1.20 1.64
C SER A 75 -19.28 -1.67 2.76
N ALA A 76 -18.31 -2.49 2.38
CA ALA A 76 -17.16 -2.87 3.21
C ALA A 76 -15.96 -1.93 2.96
N HIS A 77 -14.98 -1.93 3.87
CA HIS A 77 -13.82 -1.03 3.78
C HIS A 77 -12.54 -1.71 4.28
N ILE A 78 -11.50 -1.66 3.46
CA ILE A 78 -10.13 -2.07 3.78
C ILE A 78 -9.23 -0.84 3.77
N CYS A 79 -8.50 -0.61 4.87
CA CYS A 79 -7.47 0.43 4.98
C CYS A 79 -6.08 -0.20 4.94
N GLN A 80 -5.23 0.20 4.00
CA GLN A 80 -3.86 -0.29 3.88
C GLN A 80 -3.04 -0.07 5.16
N ASP A 81 -3.32 1.01 5.91
CA ASP A 81 -2.57 1.36 7.12
C ASP A 81 -2.78 0.33 8.25
N ASP A 82 -3.86 -0.47 8.23
CA ASP A 82 -4.12 -1.51 9.24
C ASP A 82 -3.19 -2.73 9.09
N TYR A 83 -2.38 -2.76 8.03
CA TYR A 83 -1.59 -3.91 7.63
C TYR A 83 -0.08 -3.69 7.77
N PHE A 84 0.35 -2.58 8.37
CA PHE A 84 1.77 -2.37 8.67
C PHE A 84 2.34 -3.46 9.60
N HIS A 85 3.62 -3.76 9.42
CA HIS A 85 4.36 -4.57 10.37
C HIS A 85 4.48 -3.85 11.72
N PRO A 86 4.40 -4.56 12.85
CA PRO A 86 4.56 -3.92 14.15
C PRO A 86 5.99 -3.37 14.31
N PRO A 87 6.17 -2.33 15.14
CA PRO A 87 7.51 -1.84 15.48
C PRO A 87 8.43 -2.97 15.99
N GLY A 88 9.65 -3.02 15.47
CA GLY A 88 10.65 -4.04 15.82
C GLY A 88 10.57 -5.34 15.01
N ASP A 89 9.70 -5.43 14.01
CA ASP A 89 9.69 -6.55 13.07
C ASP A 89 10.94 -6.52 12.18
N ASP A 90 11.64 -7.65 12.05
CA ASP A 90 12.90 -7.78 11.29
C ASP A 90 12.75 -7.49 9.79
N ARG A 91 11.51 -7.45 9.27
CA ARG A 91 11.22 -7.07 7.88
C ARG A 91 11.24 -5.56 7.64
N LEU A 92 11.21 -4.75 8.69
CA LEU A 92 11.30 -3.31 8.56
C LEU A 92 12.74 -2.91 8.16
N THR A 93 12.92 -2.33 6.97
CA THR A 93 14.25 -1.84 6.56
C THR A 93 14.67 -0.64 7.40
N TRP A 94 15.80 -0.74 8.10
CA TRP A 94 16.41 0.38 8.81
C TRP A 94 17.08 1.36 7.83
N ILE A 95 16.88 2.67 8.02
CA ILE A 95 17.52 3.73 7.24
C ILE A 95 18.53 4.46 8.14
N PRO A 96 19.84 4.20 8.00
CA PRO A 96 20.87 4.82 8.86
C PRO A 96 20.89 6.35 8.80
N GLU A 97 20.60 6.94 7.64
CA GLU A 97 20.69 8.39 7.42
C GLU A 97 19.70 9.20 8.27
N VAL A 98 18.51 8.65 8.49
CA VAL A 98 17.46 9.27 9.34
C VAL A 98 17.35 8.59 10.70
N GLN A 99 18.10 7.51 10.93
CA GLN A 99 18.01 6.68 12.13
C GLN A 99 16.57 6.24 12.42
N HIS A 100 15.90 5.73 11.38
CA HIS A 100 14.50 5.34 11.46
C HIS A 100 14.17 4.19 10.51
N HIS A 101 13.11 3.46 10.80
CA HIS A 101 12.61 2.41 9.90
C HIS A 101 11.91 3.02 8.68
N ASN A 102 12.00 2.32 7.55
CA ASN A 102 11.36 2.72 6.32
C ASN A 102 9.87 2.31 6.31
N TRP A 103 9.00 3.11 6.89
CA TRP A 103 7.54 2.85 6.87
C TRP A 103 6.94 2.96 5.47
N GLU A 104 7.56 3.75 4.58
CA GLU A 104 7.07 3.96 3.22
C GLU A 104 7.48 2.81 2.29
N GLY A 105 8.70 2.29 2.48
CA GLY A 105 9.22 1.11 1.80
C GLY A 105 8.74 -0.23 2.39
N ASN A 106 8.10 -0.22 3.56
CA ASN A 106 7.40 -1.39 4.10
C ASN A 106 6.17 -1.81 3.28
N VAL A 107 5.88 -1.06 2.21
CA VAL A 107 5.08 -1.52 1.08
C VAL A 107 5.85 -2.54 0.19
N PHE A 108 6.97 -3.10 0.67
CA PHE A 108 7.47 -4.41 0.20
C PHE A 108 6.41 -5.54 0.32
N PHE A 109 5.29 -5.25 0.99
CA PHE A 109 3.98 -5.89 0.84
C PHE A 109 3.60 -6.28 -0.59
N ILE A 110 3.88 -5.40 -1.54
CA ILE A 110 3.39 -5.52 -2.91
C ILE A 110 4.33 -6.39 -3.76
N ARG A 111 5.65 -6.33 -3.54
CA ARG A 111 6.60 -6.95 -4.47
C ARG A 111 7.05 -8.35 -4.08
N HIS A 112 7.26 -8.66 -2.79
CA HIS A 112 7.74 -10.01 -2.38
C HIS A 112 7.26 -10.50 -1.00
N GLY A 113 6.56 -9.69 -0.19
CA GLY A 113 6.32 -10.01 1.23
C GLY A 113 4.91 -10.48 1.61
N PHE A 114 3.88 -10.31 0.77
CA PHE A 114 2.49 -10.49 1.23
C PHE A 114 1.63 -11.49 0.47
N TYR A 115 2.06 -11.99 -0.69
CA TYR A 115 1.19 -12.84 -1.49
C TYR A 115 1.48 -14.34 -1.28
N GLY A 116 2.73 -14.80 -1.16
CA GLY A 116 3.03 -16.25 -1.02
C GLY A 116 2.35 -16.98 0.16
N GLN A 117 2.28 -16.36 1.36
CA GLN A 117 1.62 -16.98 2.54
C GLN A 117 0.27 -16.34 2.92
N ARG A 118 -0.08 -15.18 2.34
CA ARG A 118 -1.26 -14.38 2.71
C ARG A 118 -2.20 -14.04 1.55
N CYS A 119 -1.96 -14.50 0.33
CA CYS A 119 -2.99 -14.60 -0.71
C CYS A 119 -4.25 -15.33 -0.21
N LYS A 120 -4.06 -16.37 0.60
CA LYS A 120 -5.14 -17.04 1.33
C LYS A 120 -5.84 -16.08 2.28
N LYS A 121 -5.10 -15.24 3.01
CA LYS A 121 -5.65 -14.26 3.95
C LYS A 121 -6.29 -13.04 3.29
N ILE A 122 -5.80 -12.54 2.16
CA ILE A 122 -6.48 -11.50 1.37
C ILE A 122 -7.75 -12.09 0.77
N LYS A 123 -7.70 -13.31 0.24
CA LYS A 123 -8.91 -14.02 -0.20
C LYS A 123 -9.87 -14.27 0.96
N GLU A 124 -9.40 -14.67 2.13
CA GLU A 124 -10.22 -14.84 3.34
C GLU A 124 -10.77 -13.50 3.81
N ILE A 125 -9.96 -12.45 3.98
CA ILE A 125 -10.42 -11.10 4.34
C ILE A 125 -11.44 -10.59 3.31
N PHE A 126 -11.13 -10.68 2.01
CA PHE A 126 -12.08 -10.29 0.97
C PHE A 126 -13.33 -11.16 1.04
N MET A 127 -13.24 -12.49 1.19
CA MET A 127 -14.40 -13.39 1.23
C MET A 127 -15.20 -13.32 2.54
N GLU A 128 -14.55 -13.01 3.66
CA GLU A 128 -15.12 -12.77 5.00
C GLU A 128 -15.85 -11.42 5.02
N GLU A 129 -15.21 -10.37 4.51
CA GLU A 129 -15.82 -9.04 4.35
C GLU A 129 -16.95 -9.07 3.31
N VAL A 130 -16.85 -9.94 2.30
CA VAL A 130 -17.87 -10.12 1.25
C VAL A 130 -19.00 -11.06 1.69
N GLN A 131 -18.84 -11.83 2.77
CA GLN A 131 -19.82 -12.84 3.17
C GLN A 131 -21.19 -12.20 3.50
N ASP A 132 -22.15 -12.42 2.61
CA ASP A 132 -23.56 -12.00 2.65
C ASP A 132 -23.87 -10.48 2.70
N LYS A 133 -22.91 -9.54 2.53
CA LYS A 133 -23.20 -8.11 2.84
C LYS A 133 -22.79 -6.97 1.89
N PRO A 134 -21.70 -6.99 1.09
CA PRO A 134 -21.48 -5.87 0.15
C PRO A 134 -21.56 -6.26 -1.32
N SER A 135 -22.40 -5.52 -2.06
CA SER A 135 -22.15 -5.30 -3.50
C SER A 135 -20.94 -4.39 -3.73
N ILE A 136 -20.39 -3.71 -2.71
CA ILE A 136 -19.33 -2.70 -2.86
C ILE A 136 -18.23 -2.86 -1.79
N LEU A 137 -16.98 -2.90 -2.21
CA LEU A 137 -15.79 -2.89 -1.36
C LEU A 137 -14.94 -1.64 -1.63
N LEU A 138 -14.72 -0.84 -0.60
CA LEU A 138 -13.83 0.31 -0.64
C LEU A 138 -12.43 -0.11 -0.17
N VAL A 139 -11.40 0.16 -0.95
CA VAL A 139 -10.01 -0.11 -0.58
C VAL A 139 -9.24 1.19 -0.65
N GLU A 140 -8.58 1.57 0.44
CA GLU A 140 -7.75 2.77 0.46
C GLU A 140 -6.32 2.52 0.90
N GLY A 141 -5.41 3.35 0.41
CA GLY A 141 -4.01 3.28 0.79
C GLY A 141 -3.14 4.16 -0.10
N PHE A 142 -1.89 4.41 0.28
CA PHE A 142 -1.02 5.31 -0.48
C PHE A 142 -0.29 4.63 -1.65
N THR A 143 -0.35 3.30 -1.75
CA THR A 143 0.36 2.50 -2.77
C THR A 143 -0.45 1.35 -3.37
N ILE A 144 -1.76 1.31 -3.12
CA ILE A 144 -2.65 0.21 -3.58
C ILE A 144 -2.71 0.04 -5.11
N PHE A 145 -2.26 1.03 -5.90
CA PHE A 145 -2.22 0.96 -7.37
C PHE A 145 -0.86 0.53 -7.94
N ASN A 146 0.16 0.39 -7.10
CA ASN A 146 1.53 0.09 -7.52
C ASN A 146 1.80 -1.42 -7.67
N TYR A 147 0.80 -2.26 -7.41
CA TYR A 147 0.86 -3.69 -7.60
C TYR A 147 -0.08 -4.14 -8.71
N GLY A 148 0.44 -4.70 -9.81
CA GLY A 148 -0.37 -5.16 -10.95
C GLY A 148 -1.56 -6.03 -10.53
N PRO A 149 -1.34 -7.17 -9.86
CA PRO A 149 -2.39 -8.06 -9.37
C PRO A 149 -3.54 -7.39 -8.60
N LEU A 150 -3.23 -6.56 -7.59
CA LEU A 150 -4.25 -5.84 -6.82
C LEU A 150 -4.89 -4.73 -7.65
N ASN A 151 -4.09 -4.00 -8.43
CA ASN A 151 -4.57 -2.91 -9.25
C ASN A 151 -5.59 -3.41 -10.27
N GLU A 152 -5.43 -4.63 -10.80
CA GLU A 152 -6.38 -5.26 -11.72
C GLU A 152 -7.70 -5.73 -11.08
N LEU A 153 -7.83 -5.70 -9.75
CA LEU A 153 -9.09 -6.01 -9.06
C LEU A 153 -10.05 -4.82 -9.01
N PHE A 154 -9.56 -3.59 -9.17
CA PHE A 154 -10.40 -2.39 -9.05
C PHE A 154 -11.28 -2.16 -10.28
N ASP A 155 -12.57 -1.93 -10.04
CA ASP A 155 -13.52 -1.48 -11.06
C ASP A 155 -13.43 0.05 -11.27
N LYS A 156 -13.21 0.78 -10.17
CA LYS A 156 -12.99 2.23 -10.17
C LYS A 156 -11.74 2.59 -9.38
N ARG A 157 -10.99 3.58 -9.86
CA ARG A 157 -9.74 4.05 -9.25
C ARG A 157 -9.76 5.57 -9.13
N TYR A 158 -9.65 6.07 -7.90
CA TYR A 158 -9.52 7.50 -7.62
C TYR A 158 -8.17 7.77 -6.98
N PHE A 159 -7.47 8.81 -7.45
CA PHE A 159 -6.20 9.23 -6.90
C PHE A 159 -6.27 10.69 -6.47
N LEU A 160 -6.16 10.94 -5.16
CA LEU A 160 -6.07 12.30 -4.62
C LEU A 160 -4.68 12.86 -4.87
N VAL A 161 -4.57 13.93 -5.64
CA VAL A 161 -3.30 14.64 -5.86
C VAL A 161 -3.15 15.72 -4.79
N THR A 162 -1.93 15.87 -4.25
CA THR A 162 -1.61 16.91 -3.27
C THR A 162 -0.17 17.37 -3.48
N SER A 163 0.07 18.67 -3.38
CA SER A 163 1.41 19.28 -3.41
C SER A 163 2.30 18.80 -2.25
N LYS A 164 3.62 18.93 -2.43
CA LYS A 164 4.60 18.57 -1.39
C LYS A 164 4.35 19.37 -0.12
N GLU A 165 4.10 20.66 -0.29
CA GLU A 165 3.93 21.64 0.77
C GLU A 165 2.68 21.31 1.59
N THR A 166 1.53 21.11 0.94
CA THR A 166 0.30 20.71 1.62
C THR A 166 0.45 19.37 2.33
N CYS A 167 1.06 18.37 1.69
CA CYS A 167 1.31 17.07 2.27
C CYS A 167 2.16 17.19 3.56
N GLN A 168 3.27 17.94 3.48
CA GLN A 168 4.18 18.16 4.60
C GLN A 168 3.46 18.86 5.76
N GLN A 169 2.74 19.96 5.50
CA GLN A 169 2.03 20.71 6.53
C GLN A 169 1.01 19.84 7.27
N ARG A 170 0.24 19.03 6.55
CA ARG A 170 -0.73 18.11 7.15
C ARG A 170 -0.08 16.94 7.89
N ARG A 171 1.11 16.51 7.45
CA ARG A 171 1.86 15.42 8.09
C ARG A 171 2.48 15.87 9.41
N LEU A 172 2.98 17.10 9.48
CA LEU A 172 3.49 17.71 10.72
C LEU A 172 2.46 17.79 11.84
N THR A 173 1.17 17.84 11.51
CA THR A 173 0.07 17.88 12.49
C THR A 173 -0.47 16.49 12.87
N ARG A 174 0.03 15.42 12.24
CA ARG A 174 -0.46 14.06 12.49
C ARG A 174 0.44 13.34 13.47
N ASP A 175 -0.19 12.62 14.39
CA ASP A 175 0.49 11.77 15.35
C ASP A 175 0.70 10.38 14.72
N TYR A 176 1.95 10.02 14.49
CA TYR A 176 2.36 8.70 13.99
C TYR A 176 2.98 7.91 15.13
N ASP A 177 2.80 6.58 15.10
CA ASP A 177 3.45 5.65 16.02
C ASP A 177 4.28 4.62 15.23
N PRO A 178 5.63 4.68 15.29
CA PRO A 178 6.43 5.69 15.97
C PRO A 178 6.38 7.07 15.29
N PRO A 179 6.70 8.17 15.99
CA PRO A 179 6.66 9.51 15.42
C PRO A 179 7.72 9.71 14.34
N ASP A 180 7.40 10.55 13.35
CA ASP A 180 8.35 10.99 12.32
C ASP A 180 9.58 11.67 12.97
N VAL A 181 10.77 11.36 12.45
CA VAL A 181 12.04 11.97 12.89
C VAL A 181 12.49 13.11 11.96
N PRO A 182 13.39 14.01 12.40
CA PRO A 182 13.88 15.10 11.55
C PRO A 182 14.43 14.60 10.21
N GLY A 183 13.94 15.20 9.11
CA GLY A 183 14.35 14.85 7.74
C GLY A 183 13.65 13.62 7.14
N TYR A 184 12.83 12.89 7.91
CA TYR A 184 12.14 11.69 7.42
C TYR A 184 11.24 11.98 6.21
N PHE A 185 10.49 13.08 6.26
CA PHE A 185 9.61 13.47 5.15
C PHE A 185 10.38 13.69 3.83
N ASP A 186 11.43 14.50 3.87
CA ASP A 186 12.17 14.90 2.67
C ASP A 186 13.04 13.77 2.11
N LYS A 187 13.54 12.89 2.98
CA LYS A 187 14.47 11.82 2.60
C LYS A 187 13.78 10.49 2.30
N VAL A 188 12.58 10.25 2.85
CA VAL A 188 11.89 8.95 2.75
C VAL A 188 10.49 9.11 2.12
N VAL A 189 9.61 9.86 2.79
CA VAL A 189 8.17 9.97 2.41
C VAL A 189 7.98 10.54 1.02
N TRP A 190 8.53 11.71 0.76
CA TRP A 190 8.32 12.38 -0.52
C TRP A 190 9.03 11.70 -1.69
N PRO A 191 10.29 11.23 -1.55
CA PRO A 191 10.92 10.42 -2.58
C PRO A 191 10.15 9.15 -2.92
N HIS A 192 9.64 8.42 -1.90
CA HIS A 192 8.82 7.23 -2.11
C HIS A 192 7.53 7.56 -2.87
N TYR A 193 6.81 8.61 -2.46
CA TYR A 193 5.62 9.08 -3.19
C TYR A 193 5.93 9.40 -4.66
N LYS A 194 7.03 10.11 -4.95
CA LYS A 194 7.39 10.44 -6.34
C LYS A 194 7.63 9.19 -7.17
N GLN A 195 8.26 8.16 -6.59
CA GLN A 195 8.49 6.88 -7.25
C GLN A 195 7.16 6.18 -7.53
N THR A 196 6.29 6.06 -6.54
CA THR A 196 5.01 5.34 -6.72
C THR A 196 4.05 6.11 -7.61
N TYR A 197 4.08 7.44 -7.59
CA TYR A 197 3.30 8.29 -8.48
C TYR A 197 3.75 8.15 -9.95
N SER A 198 5.06 8.06 -10.22
CA SER A 198 5.56 7.94 -11.60
C SER A 198 5.14 6.62 -12.26
N GLU A 199 4.98 5.55 -11.48
CA GLU A 199 4.50 4.25 -11.95
C GLU A 199 3.04 4.27 -12.43
N ILE A 200 2.23 5.22 -11.95
CA ILE A 200 0.78 5.26 -12.23
C ILE A 200 0.33 6.49 -13.03
N THR A 201 1.13 7.57 -13.10
CA THR A 201 0.70 8.85 -13.68
C THR A 201 0.32 8.80 -15.16
N GLY A 202 0.73 7.75 -15.90
CA GLY A 202 0.38 7.57 -17.31
C GLY A 202 -0.92 6.77 -17.54
N ARG A 203 -1.56 6.29 -16.48
CA ARG A 203 -2.75 5.44 -16.57
C ARG A 203 -4.01 6.26 -16.83
N VAL A 204 -4.76 5.86 -17.85
CA VAL A 204 -6.02 6.52 -18.25
C VAL A 204 -7.25 6.02 -17.47
N ASP A 205 -7.12 4.87 -16.81
CA ASP A 205 -8.17 4.23 -16.01
C ASP A 205 -8.15 4.69 -14.53
N ILE A 206 -7.32 5.68 -14.19
CA ILE A 206 -7.27 6.32 -12.87
C ILE A 206 -7.82 7.73 -12.97
N ASN A 207 -8.82 8.04 -12.16
CA ASN A 207 -9.35 9.38 -12.01
C ASN A 207 -8.50 10.18 -11.02
N PHE A 208 -7.63 11.05 -11.54
CA PHE A 208 -6.79 11.95 -10.75
C PHE A 208 -7.56 13.20 -10.32
N ILE A 209 -7.87 13.27 -9.02
CA ILE A 209 -8.57 14.39 -8.39
C ILE A 209 -7.53 15.42 -7.98
N LYS A 210 -7.51 16.54 -8.70
CA LYS A 210 -6.54 17.62 -8.49
C LYS A 210 -6.80 18.36 -7.18
N GLU A 211 -5.73 18.93 -6.63
CA GLU A 211 -5.81 19.83 -5.49
C GLU A 211 -6.62 21.10 -5.85
N GLY A 212 -7.27 21.70 -4.84
CA GLY A 212 -8.08 22.92 -4.98
C GLY A 212 -9.58 22.71 -4.75
N MET A 213 -10.04 21.46 -4.79
CA MET A 213 -11.42 21.11 -4.43
C MET A 213 -11.56 20.95 -2.91
N SER A 214 -12.69 21.42 -2.38
CA SER A 214 -13.12 21.15 -1.01
C SER A 214 -13.45 19.67 -0.81
N LYS A 215 -13.51 19.23 0.46
CA LYS A 215 -13.88 17.85 0.81
C LYS A 215 -15.26 17.47 0.26
N GLU A 216 -16.19 18.41 0.24
CA GLU A 216 -17.57 18.20 -0.25
C GLU A 216 -17.61 18.06 -1.77
N GLU A 217 -16.86 18.90 -2.50
CA GLU A 217 -16.75 18.79 -3.96
C GLU A 217 -16.10 17.47 -4.38
N ILE A 218 -15.02 17.05 -3.70
CA ILE A 218 -14.37 15.75 -3.96
C ILE A 218 -15.36 14.61 -3.71
N PHE A 219 -16.04 14.62 -2.56
CA PHE A 219 -17.03 13.61 -2.23
C PHE A 219 -18.15 13.55 -3.27
N THR A 220 -18.71 14.70 -3.65
CA THR A 220 -19.81 14.78 -4.62
C THR A 220 -19.39 14.27 -5.99
N GLN A 221 -18.22 14.68 -6.48
CA GLN A 221 -17.68 14.21 -7.75
C GLN A 221 -17.50 12.67 -7.75
N VAL A 222 -16.86 12.13 -6.71
CA VAL A 222 -16.58 10.70 -6.62
C VAL A 222 -17.86 9.90 -6.46
N LYS A 223 -18.78 10.35 -5.59
CA LYS A 223 -20.06 9.68 -5.35
C LYS A 223 -20.91 9.63 -6.62
N ASN A 224 -21.01 10.75 -7.36
CA ASN A 224 -21.77 10.79 -8.61
C ASN A 224 -21.18 9.85 -9.67
N ASP A 225 -19.84 9.80 -9.80
CA ASP A 225 -19.18 8.89 -10.74
C ASP A 225 -19.37 7.40 -10.36
N ILE A 226 -19.41 7.10 -9.06
CA ILE A 226 -19.75 5.76 -8.56
C ILE A 226 -21.22 5.43 -8.87
N ASP A 227 -22.15 6.35 -8.61
CA ASP A 227 -23.58 6.11 -8.84
C ASP A 227 -23.90 5.88 -10.32
N ILE A 228 -23.35 6.72 -11.21
CA ILE A 228 -23.49 6.54 -12.67
C ILE A 228 -22.95 5.18 -13.10
N TYR A 229 -21.82 4.75 -12.54
CA TYR A 229 -21.27 3.44 -12.84
C TYR A 229 -22.18 2.33 -12.36
N LEU A 230 -22.69 2.41 -11.13
CA LEU A 230 -23.61 1.41 -10.56
C LEU A 230 -24.94 1.33 -11.32
N GLU A 231 -25.46 2.45 -11.83
CA GLU A 231 -26.67 2.49 -12.67
C GLU A 231 -26.47 1.89 -14.08
N SER A 232 -25.21 1.80 -14.54
CA SER A 232 -24.88 1.30 -15.88
C SER A 232 -24.72 -0.22 -15.97
N LEU A 233 -24.81 -0.92 -14.84
CA LEU A 233 -24.62 -2.37 -14.70
C LEU A 233 -25.94 -3.13 -14.80
#